data_AF-A0A7V3W8M9-F1
#
_entry.id   AF-A0A7V3W8M9-F1
#
_cell.length_a   1.000
_cell.length_b   1.000
_cell.length_c   1.000
_cell.angle_alpha   90.00
_cell.angle_beta   90.00
_cell.angle_gamma   90.00
#
_symmetry.space_group_name_H-M   'P 1'
#
loop_
_entity.id
_entity.type
_entity.pdbx_description
1 polymer ?
#
loop_
_entity_poly.entity_id
_entity_poly.type
_entity_poly.pdbx_seq_one_letter_code
_entity_poly.pdbx_strand_id
1 'polypeptide(L)'
;MKCITRKEKGFTLIELLVVIAILGILAAVVVPNVSRFMNKGHKEANETELKNVRLAVTAMLADAEAGTLDDDYTDVQTLAEVQGVSAGSGAYTLDDYLDVDDQLKCSYDIGSDGTVTQDCG
;
A
#
# COMPACT_ATOMS: atom_id res chain seq x y z
N MET A 1 21.11 -57.22 -28.29
CA MET A 1 20.12 -56.46 -27.50
C MET A 1 20.72 -56.12 -26.15
N LYS A 2 20.88 -54.85 -25.82
CA LYS A 2 21.49 -54.40 -24.56
C LYS A 2 20.36 -53.83 -23.70
N CYS A 3 19.99 -54.56 -22.65
CA CYS A 3 18.93 -54.16 -21.73
C CYS A 3 19.51 -53.15 -20.74
N ILE A 4 18.95 -51.94 -20.72
CA ILE A 4 19.32 -50.90 -19.76
C ILE A 4 18.55 -51.18 -18.46
N THR A 5 19.24 -51.71 -17.45
CA THR A 5 18.67 -51.88 -16.10
C THR A 5 18.74 -50.56 -15.36
N ARG A 6 17.61 -49.87 -15.21
CA ARG A 6 17.50 -48.64 -14.41
C ARG A 6 17.54 -49.02 -12.93
N LYS A 7 18.60 -48.61 -12.22
CA LYS A 7 18.65 -48.72 -10.75
C LYS A 7 17.74 -47.63 -10.17
N GLU A 8 16.57 -48.01 -9.66
CA GLU A 8 15.73 -47.10 -8.90
C GLU A 8 16.40 -46.83 -7.54
N LYS A 9 16.94 -45.62 -7.37
CA LYS A 9 17.39 -45.12 -6.07
C LYS A 9 16.16 -44.55 -5.37
N GLY A 10 15.54 -45.34 -4.50
CA GLY A 10 14.49 -44.85 -3.60
C GLY A 10 15.08 -43.90 -2.56
N PHE A 11 14.40 -42.78 -2.31
CA PHE A 11 14.70 -41.86 -1.22
C PHE A 11 14.53 -42.59 0.11
N THR A 12 15.46 -42.41 1.05
CA THR A 12 15.28 -42.99 2.38
C THR A 12 14.28 -42.15 3.20
N LEU A 13 13.40 -42.78 3.98
CA LEU A 13 12.46 -42.05 4.84
C LEU A 13 13.18 -41.15 5.85
N ILE A 14 14.38 -41.55 6.27
CA ILE A 14 15.21 -40.79 7.19
C ILE A 14 15.80 -39.52 6.54
N GLU A 15 16.16 -39.55 5.25
CA GLU A 15 16.57 -38.35 4.52
C GLU A 15 15.45 -37.32 4.50
N LEU A 16 14.22 -37.74 4.21
CA LEU A 16 13.08 -36.82 4.18
C LEU A 16 12.79 -36.24 5.57
N LEU A 17 12.91 -37.05 6.62
CA LEU A 17 12.66 -36.63 8.00
C LEU A 17 13.65 -35.57 8.48
N VAL A 18 14.95 -35.71 8.17
CA VAL A 18 15.97 -34.72 8.54
C VAL A 18 15.75 -33.41 7.78
N VAL A 19 15.34 -33.46 6.51
CA VAL A 19 15.08 -32.26 5.70
C VAL A 19 13.93 -31.43 6.29
N ILE A 20 12.80 -32.06 6.59
CA ILE A 20 11.65 -31.33 7.18
C ILE A 20 11.98 -30.81 8.59
N ALA A 21 12.83 -31.50 9.36
CA ALA A 21 13.29 -31.03 10.65
C ALA A 21 14.11 -29.73 10.53
N ILE A 22 15.04 -29.67 9.56
CA ILE A 22 15.82 -28.45 9.29
C ILE A 22 14.92 -27.33 8.76
N LEU A 23 14.01 -27.63 7.81
CA LEU A 23 13.05 -26.64 7.31
C LEU A 23 12.15 -26.09 8.42
N GLY A 24 11.75 -26.92 9.39
CA GLY A 24 10.99 -26.48 10.56
C GLY A 24 11.75 -25.48 11.43
N ILE A 25 13.04 -25.74 11.68
CA ILE A 25 13.90 -24.82 12.45
C ILE A 25 14.08 -23.49 11.72
N LEU A 26 14.33 -23.52 10.40
CA LEU A 26 14.48 -22.31 9.59
C LEU A 26 13.18 -21.50 9.55
N ALA A 27 12.04 -22.16 9.33
CA ALA A 27 10.73 -21.51 9.28
C ALA A 27 10.38 -20.79 10.59
N ALA A 28 10.71 -21.39 11.74
CA ALA A 28 10.45 -20.80 13.06
C ALA A 28 11.11 -19.43 13.24
N VAL A 29 12.30 -19.21 12.66
CA VAL A 29 13.01 -17.92 12.73
C VAL A 29 12.54 -16.96 11.64
N VAL A 30 12.30 -17.46 10.43
CA VAL A 30 12.01 -16.62 9.25
C VAL A 30 10.60 -16.02 9.32
N VAL A 31 9.58 -16.79 9.69
CA VAL A 31 8.17 -16.34 9.70
C VAL A 31 7.93 -15.06 10.50
N PRO A 32 8.34 -14.94 11.78
CA PRO A 32 8.10 -13.71 12.55
C PRO A 32 8.89 -12.51 11.99
N ASN A 33 10.08 -12.75 11.42
CA ASN A 33 10.90 -11.69 10.83
C ASN A 33 10.27 -11.14 9.55
N VAL A 34 9.78 -12.01 8.68
CA VAL A 34 9.11 -11.61 7.44
C VAL A 34 7.82 -10.85 7.75
N SER A 35 7.02 -11.31 8.72
CA SER A 35 5.80 -10.59 9.14
C SER A 35 6.10 -9.17 9.62
N ARG A 36 7.14 -8.98 10.45
CA ARG A 36 7.56 -7.64 10.89
C ARG A 36 8.06 -6.77 9.74
N PHE A 37 8.81 -7.35 8.81
CA PHE A 37 9.32 -6.63 7.65
C PHE A 37 8.17 -6.15 6.74
N MET A 38 7.20 -7.03 6.47
CA MET A 38 6.00 -6.66 5.69
C MET A 38 5.22 -5.55 6.38
N ASN A 39 4.96 -5.66 7.69
CA ASN A 39 4.24 -4.61 8.44
C ASN A 39 4.97 -3.27 8.40
N LYS A 40 6.30 -3.28 8.51
CA LYS A 40 7.12 -2.07 8.36
C LYS A 40 7.00 -1.50 6.94
N GLY A 41 7.06 -2.34 5.92
CA GLY A 41 6.87 -1.93 4.53
C GLY A 41 5.51 -1.30 4.28
N HIS A 42 4.43 -1.88 4.84
CA HIS A 42 3.09 -1.29 4.77
C HIS A 42 3.03 0.08 5.46
N LYS A 43 3.63 0.23 6.65
CA LYS A 43 3.68 1.52 7.34
C LYS A 43 4.43 2.58 6.53
N GLU A 44 5.59 2.23 5.99
CA GLU A 44 6.39 3.17 5.16
C GLU A 44 5.66 3.54 3.86
N ALA A 45 4.94 2.59 3.25
CA ALA A 45 4.10 2.85 2.09
C ALA A 45 2.96 3.83 2.43
N ASN A 46 2.24 3.59 3.53
CA ASN A 46 1.14 4.44 3.99
C ASN A 46 1.62 5.86 4.32
N GLU A 47 2.78 6.01 4.98
CA GLU A 47 3.39 7.31 5.27
C GLU A 47 3.80 8.06 3.98
N THR A 48 4.24 7.33 2.96
CA THR A 48 4.59 7.91 1.65
C THR A 48 3.34 8.38 0.92
N GLU A 49 2.30 7.56 0.91
CA GLU A 49 1.01 7.91 0.31
C GLU A 49 0.39 9.15 0.98
N LEU A 50 0.40 9.24 2.31
CA LEU A 50 -0.05 10.44 3.02
C LEU A 50 0.70 11.71 2.60
N LYS A 51 2.01 11.62 2.37
CA LYS A 51 2.79 12.76 1.86
C LYS A 51 2.36 13.14 0.45
N ASN A 52 2.08 12.16 -0.41
CA ASN A 52 1.60 12.40 -1.77
C ASN A 52 0.22 13.06 -1.76
N VAL A 53 -0.72 12.58 -0.94
CA VAL A 53 -2.06 13.20 -0.78
C VAL A 53 -1.93 14.65 -0.28
N ARG A 54 -1.11 14.90 0.75
CA ARG A 54 -0.85 16.27 1.25
C ARG A 54 -0.29 17.19 0.17
N LEU A 55 0.65 16.68 -0.61
CA LEU A 55 1.26 17.44 -1.70
C LEU A 55 0.22 17.75 -2.79
N ALA A 56 -0.62 16.78 -3.14
CA ALA A 56 -1.69 16.95 -4.12
C ALA A 56 -2.73 17.99 -3.65
N VAL A 57 -3.19 17.92 -2.39
CA VAL A 57 -4.11 18.92 -1.82
C VAL A 57 -3.48 20.31 -1.80
N THR A 58 -2.20 20.42 -1.41
CA THR A 58 -1.49 21.71 -1.40
C THR A 58 -1.33 22.29 -2.81
N ALA A 59 -1.00 21.44 -3.79
CA ALA A 59 -0.86 21.84 -5.19
C ALA A 59 -2.21 22.32 -5.76
N MET A 60 -3.28 21.56 -5.48
CA MET A 60 -4.65 21.91 -5.89
C MET A 60 -5.09 23.28 -5.34
N LEU A 61 -4.84 23.55 -4.05
CA LEU A 61 -5.15 24.85 -3.44
C LEU A 61 -4.33 26.00 -4.04
N ALA A 62 -3.04 25.75 -4.34
CA ALA A 62 -2.16 26.74 -4.95
C ALA A 62 -2.62 27.12 -6.36
N ASP A 63 -2.99 26.13 -7.19
CA ASP A 63 -3.44 26.34 -8.57
C ASP A 63 -4.85 26.94 -8.65
N ALA A 64 -5.69 26.64 -7.66
CA ALA A 64 -7.00 27.28 -7.52
C ALA A 64 -6.90 28.73 -7.00
N GLU A 65 -5.71 29.20 -6.60
CA GLU A 65 -5.51 30.47 -5.89
C GLU A 65 -6.45 30.61 -4.66
N ALA A 66 -6.79 29.48 -4.04
CA ALA A 66 -7.76 29.39 -2.96
C ALA A 66 -7.05 29.10 -1.63
N GLY A 67 -7.45 29.81 -0.58
CA GLY A 67 -6.92 29.59 0.77
C GLY A 67 -7.54 28.40 1.50
N THR A 68 -8.68 27.89 1.00
CA THR A 68 -9.47 26.81 1.61
C THR A 68 -10.19 25.98 0.55
N LEU A 69 -10.53 24.74 0.89
CA LEU A 69 -11.48 23.93 0.11
C LEU A 69 -12.92 24.39 0.39
N ASP A 70 -13.83 24.01 -0.51
CA ASP A 70 -15.26 24.34 -0.38
C ASP A 70 -15.94 23.54 0.76
N ASP A 71 -15.45 22.34 1.04
CA ASP A 71 -15.99 21.42 2.05
C ASP A 71 -14.86 20.67 2.79
N ASP A 72 -15.18 20.12 3.97
CA ASP A 72 -14.37 19.10 4.64
C ASP A 72 -14.73 17.72 4.04
N TYR A 73 -13.72 16.92 3.68
CA TYR A 73 -13.90 15.58 3.16
C TYR A 73 -13.43 14.57 4.19
N THR A 74 -14.32 13.69 4.64
CA THR A 74 -14.00 12.65 5.64
C THR A 74 -14.10 11.27 5.04
N ASP A 75 -13.28 10.34 5.53
CA ASP A 75 -13.28 8.94 5.09
C ASP A 75 -13.09 8.78 3.57
N VAL A 76 -12.24 9.62 2.98
CA VAL A 76 -11.93 9.57 1.54
C VAL A 76 -11.15 8.28 1.25
N GLN A 77 -11.75 7.38 0.48
CA GLN A 77 -11.11 6.14 0.01
C GLN A 77 -10.85 6.16 -1.49
N THR A 78 -11.51 7.06 -2.21
CA THR A 78 -11.32 7.28 -3.65
C THR A 78 -11.14 8.76 -3.95
N LEU A 79 -10.29 9.08 -4.92
CA LEU A 79 -10.01 10.48 -5.26
C LEU A 79 -11.21 11.20 -5.86
N ALA A 80 -12.13 10.44 -6.47
CA ALA A 80 -13.37 10.95 -7.05
C ALA A 80 -14.38 11.50 -6.02
N GLU A 81 -14.20 11.19 -4.73
CA GLU A 81 -15.04 11.72 -3.64
C GLU A 81 -14.70 13.18 -3.32
N VAL A 82 -13.51 13.63 -3.70
CA VAL A 82 -13.03 14.99 -3.43
C VAL A 82 -13.34 15.88 -4.63
N GLN A 83 -14.47 16.57 -4.58
CA GLN A 83 -14.89 17.54 -5.60
C GLN A 83 -14.07 18.85 -5.55
N GLY A 84 -13.17 18.98 -4.57
CA GLY A 84 -12.20 20.04 -4.39
C GLY A 84 -12.80 21.44 -4.36
N VAL A 85 -12.06 22.44 -4.82
CA VAL A 85 -12.38 23.87 -4.68
C VAL A 85 -12.88 24.49 -5.99
N SER A 86 -13.91 25.34 -5.91
CA SER A 86 -14.51 26.03 -7.04
C SER A 86 -14.03 27.49 -7.12
N ALA A 87 -12.79 27.72 -7.54
CA ALA A 87 -12.24 29.08 -7.63
C ALA A 87 -12.00 29.52 -9.08
N GLY A 88 -12.66 30.61 -9.48
CA GLY A 88 -12.27 31.53 -10.57
C GLY A 88 -12.25 31.01 -12.02
N SER A 89 -12.02 29.72 -12.28
CA SER A 89 -11.86 29.21 -13.65
C SER A 89 -12.23 27.75 -13.88
N GLY A 90 -12.59 26.96 -12.86
CA GLY A 90 -13.03 25.57 -13.03
C GLY A 90 -13.21 24.85 -11.69
N ALA A 91 -13.71 23.62 -11.74
CA ALA A 91 -13.65 22.70 -10.60
C ALA A 91 -12.29 21.99 -10.63
N TYR A 92 -11.55 22.04 -9.54
CA TYR A 92 -10.30 21.32 -9.37
C TYR A 92 -10.55 20.11 -8.50
N THR A 93 -10.22 18.91 -8.97
CA THR A 93 -10.44 17.68 -8.22
C THR A 93 -9.12 17.07 -7.79
N LEU A 94 -9.13 16.26 -6.73
CA LEU A 94 -7.90 15.62 -6.24
C LEU A 94 -7.30 14.64 -7.26
N ASP A 95 -8.15 14.05 -8.10
CA ASP A 95 -7.79 13.14 -9.20
C ASP A 95 -6.90 13.82 -10.27
N ASP A 96 -6.99 15.14 -10.42
CA ASP A 96 -6.13 15.89 -11.35
C ASP A 96 -4.66 15.95 -10.89
N TYR A 97 -4.42 15.73 -9.60
CA TYR A 97 -3.10 15.92 -8.95
C TYR A 97 -2.50 14.64 -8.38
N LEU A 98 -3.34 13.62 -8.19
CA LEU A 98 -2.93 12.32 -7.66
C LEU A 98 -3.61 11.25 -8.51
N ASP A 99 -2.83 10.34 -9.07
CA ASP A 99 -3.34 9.24 -9.88
C ASP A 99 -3.18 7.93 -9.08
N VAL A 100 -4.30 7.26 -8.78
CA VAL A 100 -4.31 5.97 -8.09
C VAL A 100 -5.25 5.01 -8.82
N ASP A 101 -4.69 3.92 -9.35
CA ASP A 101 -5.42 2.94 -10.17
C ASP A 101 -6.52 2.14 -9.42
N ASP A 102 -6.44 1.99 -8.10
CA ASP A 102 -7.11 0.86 -7.41
C ASP A 102 -7.71 1.19 -6.02
N GLN A 103 -7.97 2.47 -5.72
CA GLN A 103 -8.30 3.05 -4.40
C GLN A 103 -7.07 3.30 -3.48
N LEU A 104 -7.24 4.27 -2.59
CA LEU A 104 -6.26 4.61 -1.56
C LEU A 104 -6.12 3.47 -0.55
N LYS A 105 -4.91 3.26 0.00
CA LYS A 105 -4.68 2.15 0.95
C LYS A 105 -5.25 2.39 2.34
N CYS A 106 -5.54 3.64 2.66
CA CYS A 106 -6.11 4.09 3.92
C CYS A 106 -7.24 5.09 3.64
N SER A 107 -8.06 5.35 4.65
CA SER A 107 -9.00 6.47 4.65
C SER A 107 -8.26 7.77 4.95
N TYR A 108 -8.71 8.85 4.34
CA TYR A 108 -8.14 10.18 4.57
C TYR A 108 -9.22 11.20 4.92
N ASP A 109 -8.93 12.01 5.93
CA ASP A 109 -9.72 13.20 6.24
C ASP A 109 -8.97 14.43 5.74
N ILE A 110 -9.59 15.18 4.85
CA ILE A 110 -9.06 16.40 4.25
C ILE A 110 -9.92 17.56 4.74
N GLY A 111 -9.35 18.36 5.65
CA GLY A 111 -9.99 19.57 6.16
C GLY A 111 -10.00 20.68 5.12
N SER A 112 -10.99 21.56 5.22
CA SER A 112 -11.14 22.77 4.41
C SER A 112 -9.97 23.72 4.51
N ASP A 113 -9.15 23.64 5.57
CA ASP A 113 -7.89 24.35 5.73
C ASP A 113 -6.70 23.71 4.99
N GLY A 114 -6.93 22.63 4.25
CA GLY A 114 -5.90 21.86 3.55
C GLY A 114 -5.15 20.88 4.45
N THR A 115 -5.57 20.70 5.72
CA THR A 115 -5.00 19.66 6.56
C THR A 115 -5.41 18.28 6.07
N VAL A 116 -4.48 17.32 6.08
CA VAL A 116 -4.77 15.94 5.70
C VAL A 116 -4.35 15.01 6.83
N THR A 117 -5.31 14.22 7.30
CA THR A 117 -5.13 13.16 8.30
C THR A 117 -5.39 11.81 7.64
N GLN A 118 -4.70 10.77 8.11
CA GLN A 118 -4.81 9.40 7.58
C GLN A 118 -5.28 8.48 8.69
N ASP A 119 -6.25 7.62 8.37
CA ASP A 119 -6.67 6.49 9.19
C ASP A 119 -6.56 5.20 8.36
N CYS A 120 -5.74 4.26 8.83
CA CYS A 120 -5.48 3.00 8.14
C CYS A 120 -6.18 1.80 8.80
N GLY A 121 -7.13 2.05 9.71
CA GLY A 121 -7.83 1.03 10.50
C GLY A 121 -7.14 0.66 11.81
#